data_AF-A0A6B1I3L1-F1
#
_entry.id   AF-A0A6B1I3L1-F1
#
_cell.length_a   1.000
_cell.length_b   1.000
_cell.length_c   1.000
_cell.angle_alpha   90.00
_cell.angle_beta   90.00
_cell.angle_gamma   90.00
#
_symmetry.space_group_name_H-M   'P 1'
#
loop_
_entity.id
_entity.type
_entity.pdbx_description
1 polymer ?
#
loop_
_entity_poly.entity_id
_entity_poly.type
_entity_poly.pdbx_seq_one_letter_code
_entity_poly.pdbx_strand_id
1 'polypeptide(L)'
;MTRNDRYWPNGFFADLITLFGDDSDEHRRPAELEEIARRAAEELATALVVDPRRVLITETGLRAAFEARLEARWGRALDLADLMVHEAYESGKWVNDSLRPAAATGSTEKFEVLVRLHARAVMTTREVLVLLRSGYSTAALARWRTLHEVRVVFLLLAAEGEQLSRRYLAHDNAERLRGQREYEGTWGTLGLEPPAWTVAEREDTKAQLAAEFGSEFLSDYGWAAEVINRAPRFKDLQRHVGLDDWRGYYRMASHGTHANPMGVTWNIQDLGDTNMAWAGPSNAGLVDPAQCSLIALTDITAGLLAYAVCELPDPVDPEILYSYGFAFVQRRKIEMLRDHAIETFGEAHNQQVAEEEALADLISRATAILQDGIASTIPDLAAELDIAAEDLQVALDAAVARGELCQESHYRLSQMEPASSPAPAIANAVRSLLAGLRRPLLRRS
;
A
#
# COMPACT_ATOMS: atom_id res chain seq x y z
N MET A 1 -34.82 -29.79 -3.29
CA MET A 1 -34.12 -28.52 -3.58
C MET A 1 -32.83 -28.85 -4.33
N THR A 2 -32.90 -29.03 -5.64
CA THR A 2 -31.71 -29.02 -6.51
C THR A 2 -31.42 -27.56 -6.83
N ARG A 3 -30.75 -26.86 -5.91
CA ARG A 3 -30.11 -25.58 -6.24
C ARG A 3 -28.96 -25.92 -7.17
N ASN A 4 -29.16 -25.70 -8.46
CA ASN A 4 -28.10 -25.71 -9.46
C ASN A 4 -27.27 -24.43 -9.26
N ASP A 5 -26.59 -24.34 -8.11
CA ASP A 5 -25.75 -23.21 -7.74
C ASP A 5 -24.33 -23.52 -8.20
N ARG A 6 -23.72 -22.57 -8.93
CA ARG A 6 -22.33 -22.64 -9.44
C ARG A 6 -21.26 -22.89 -8.36
N TYR A 7 -21.66 -22.81 -7.10
CA TYR A 7 -20.80 -22.93 -5.92
C TYR A 7 -20.73 -24.35 -5.35
N TRP A 8 -21.59 -25.28 -5.79
CA TRP A 8 -21.66 -26.61 -5.19
C TRP A 8 -21.71 -27.72 -6.25
N PRO A 9 -20.93 -28.80 -6.10
CA PRO A 9 -21.00 -29.94 -6.99
C PRO A 9 -22.33 -30.71 -6.82
N ASN A 10 -22.69 -31.45 -7.86
CA ASN A 10 -23.93 -32.20 -7.89
C ASN A 10 -23.95 -33.25 -6.77
N GLY A 11 -25.06 -33.34 -6.04
CA GLY A 11 -25.23 -34.30 -4.95
C GLY A 11 -24.68 -33.83 -3.60
N PHE A 12 -23.92 -32.73 -3.52
CA PHE A 12 -23.35 -32.24 -2.24
C PHE A 12 -24.41 -32.06 -1.14
N PHE A 13 -25.52 -31.38 -1.44
CA PHE A 13 -26.59 -31.20 -0.47
C PHE A 13 -27.41 -32.47 -0.21
N ALA A 14 -27.48 -33.41 -1.16
CA ALA A 14 -28.14 -34.70 -0.96
C ALA A 14 -27.32 -35.59 0.00
N ASP A 15 -25.99 -35.59 -0.14
CA ASP A 15 -25.06 -36.26 0.77
C ASP A 15 -25.14 -35.64 2.17
N LEU A 16 -25.23 -34.32 2.30
CA LEU A 16 -25.44 -33.64 3.59
C LEU A 16 -26.79 -33.99 4.23
N ILE A 17 -27.88 -33.98 3.45
CA ILE A 17 -29.21 -34.34 3.95
C ILE A 17 -29.24 -35.80 4.41
N THR A 18 -28.56 -36.70 3.70
CA THR A 18 -28.45 -38.12 4.07
C THR A 18 -27.66 -38.27 5.38
N LEU A 19 -26.52 -37.59 5.49
CA LEU A 19 -25.68 -37.63 6.70
C LEU A 19 -26.40 -37.10 7.95
N PHE A 20 -27.24 -36.07 7.80
CA PHE A 20 -27.99 -35.47 8.92
C PHE A 20 -29.42 -36.02 9.10
N GLY A 21 -29.87 -36.89 8.20
CA GLY A 21 -31.15 -37.59 8.29
C GLY A 21 -31.05 -38.98 8.92
N ASP A 22 -29.82 -39.50 9.12
CA ASP A 22 -29.55 -40.77 9.79
C ASP A 22 -29.18 -40.50 11.27
N ASP A 23 -30.01 -40.99 12.20
CA ASP A 23 -29.80 -40.87 13.65
C ASP A 23 -28.75 -41.88 14.19
N SER A 24 -28.21 -42.74 13.32
CA SER A 24 -27.26 -43.77 13.71
C SER A 24 -25.80 -43.29 13.65
N ASP A 25 -25.21 -43.12 14.83
CA ASP A 25 -23.77 -42.94 15.09
C ASP A 25 -23.18 -41.53 14.92
N GLU A 26 -23.56 -40.66 15.87
CA GLU A 26 -23.09 -39.27 16.01
C GLU A 26 -21.56 -39.09 16.00
N HIS A 27 -20.79 -40.14 16.34
CA HIS A 27 -19.32 -40.12 16.40
C HIS A 27 -18.63 -40.23 15.02
N ARG A 28 -19.29 -40.80 13.99
CA ARG A 28 -18.71 -40.96 12.63
C ARG A 28 -18.91 -39.75 11.74
N ARG A 29 -19.96 -38.97 12.02
CA ARG A 29 -20.38 -37.80 11.22
C ARG A 29 -19.27 -36.79 10.91
N PRO A 30 -18.30 -36.48 11.81
CA PRO A 30 -17.22 -35.56 11.47
C PRO A 30 -16.31 -36.04 10.33
N ALA A 31 -15.94 -37.33 10.31
CA ALA A 31 -15.07 -37.89 9.29
C ALA A 31 -15.78 -38.03 7.94
N GLU A 32 -17.07 -38.40 7.97
CA GLU A 32 -17.90 -38.48 6.76
C GLU A 32 -18.18 -37.09 6.17
N LEU A 33 -18.37 -36.08 7.02
CA LEU A 33 -18.50 -34.68 6.59
C LEU A 33 -17.19 -34.13 6.00
N GLU A 34 -16.04 -34.47 6.59
CA GLU A 34 -14.72 -34.12 6.04
C GLU A 34 -14.52 -34.75 4.64
N GLU A 35 -14.94 -36.00 4.45
CA GLU A 35 -14.85 -36.69 3.17
C GLU A 35 -15.82 -36.12 2.12
N ILE A 36 -17.05 -35.76 2.50
CA ILE A 36 -18.00 -35.04 1.62
C ILE A 36 -17.40 -33.68 1.20
N ALA A 37 -16.84 -32.93 2.16
CA ALA A 37 -16.20 -31.64 1.89
C ALA A 37 -14.97 -31.78 1.00
N ARG A 38 -14.11 -32.79 1.24
CA ARG A 38 -12.91 -33.07 0.43
C ARG A 38 -13.27 -33.37 -1.02
N ARG A 39 -14.21 -34.30 -1.26
CA ARG A 39 -14.65 -34.65 -2.63
C ARG A 39 -15.23 -33.43 -3.35
N ALA A 40 -16.07 -32.65 -2.66
CA ALA A 40 -16.65 -31.45 -3.23
C ALA A 40 -15.56 -30.40 -3.56
N ALA A 41 -14.58 -30.20 -2.68
CA ALA A 41 -13.46 -29.30 -2.91
C ALA A 41 -12.58 -29.77 -4.07
N GLU A 42 -12.29 -31.07 -4.18
CA GLU A 42 -11.52 -31.62 -5.30
C GLU A 42 -12.23 -31.43 -6.64
N GLU A 43 -13.54 -31.68 -6.70
CA GLU A 43 -14.32 -31.49 -7.92
C GLU A 43 -14.35 -30.02 -8.34
N LEU A 44 -14.63 -29.11 -7.41
CA LEU A 44 -14.63 -27.67 -7.65
C LEU A 44 -13.24 -27.17 -8.04
N ALA A 45 -12.19 -27.54 -7.29
CA ALA A 45 -10.84 -27.05 -7.48
C ALA A 45 -10.19 -27.60 -8.76
N THR A 46 -10.46 -28.86 -9.13
CA THR A 46 -9.91 -29.45 -10.36
C THR A 46 -10.33 -28.64 -11.59
N ALA A 47 -11.59 -28.19 -11.64
CA ALA A 47 -12.07 -27.32 -12.71
C ALA A 47 -11.40 -25.93 -12.69
N LEU A 48 -11.03 -25.41 -11.52
CA LEU A 48 -10.41 -24.09 -11.36
C LEU A 48 -8.90 -24.09 -11.65
N VAL A 49 -8.20 -25.20 -11.36
CA VAL A 49 -6.74 -25.32 -11.48
C VAL A 49 -6.29 -25.52 -12.94
N VAL A 50 -7.15 -26.11 -13.79
CA VAL A 50 -6.80 -26.43 -15.18
C VAL A 50 -6.56 -25.16 -16.02
N ASP A 51 -7.34 -24.10 -15.81
CA ASP A 51 -7.16 -22.83 -16.50
C ASP A 51 -7.55 -21.63 -15.62
N PRO A 52 -6.66 -21.19 -14.71
CA PRO A 52 -6.92 -20.08 -13.81
C PRO A 52 -7.20 -18.76 -14.55
N ARG A 53 -6.63 -18.58 -15.76
CA ARG A 53 -6.89 -17.38 -16.57
C ARG A 53 -8.33 -17.33 -17.04
N ARG A 54 -8.87 -18.46 -17.47
CA ARG A 54 -10.29 -18.57 -17.85
C ARG A 54 -11.22 -18.35 -16.66
N VAL A 55 -10.85 -18.81 -15.47
CA VAL A 55 -11.61 -18.56 -14.23
C VAL A 55 -11.63 -17.08 -13.89
N LEU A 56 -10.47 -16.40 -14.01
CA LEU A 56 -10.28 -15.00 -13.63
C LEU A 56 -10.55 -14.01 -14.77
N ILE A 57 -11.12 -14.44 -15.91
CA ILE A 57 -11.29 -13.55 -17.07
C ILE A 57 -12.23 -12.39 -16.76
N THR A 58 -13.31 -12.64 -16.01
CA THR A 58 -14.25 -11.60 -15.57
C THR A 58 -13.55 -10.61 -14.65
N GLU A 59 -12.83 -11.10 -13.64
CA GLU A 59 -12.07 -10.25 -12.70
C GLU A 59 -11.00 -9.42 -13.41
N THR A 60 -10.30 -10.02 -14.38
CA THR A 60 -9.30 -9.32 -15.20
C THR A 60 -9.95 -8.22 -16.06
N GLY A 61 -11.13 -8.49 -16.62
CA GLY A 61 -11.91 -7.49 -17.35
C GLY A 61 -12.39 -6.34 -16.46
N LEU A 62 -12.89 -6.64 -15.25
CA LEU A 62 -13.30 -5.64 -14.28
C LEU A 62 -12.11 -4.77 -13.83
N ARG A 63 -10.95 -5.39 -13.59
CA ARG A 63 -9.68 -4.72 -13.29
C ARG A 63 -9.28 -3.75 -14.40
N ALA A 64 -9.24 -4.22 -15.65
CA ALA A 64 -8.86 -3.39 -16.79
C ALA A 64 -9.83 -2.21 -17.01
N ALA A 65 -11.13 -2.44 -16.86
CA ALA A 65 -12.14 -1.38 -16.96
C ALA A 65 -11.99 -0.34 -15.84
N PHE A 66 -11.66 -0.78 -14.63
CA PHE A 66 -11.33 0.11 -13.51
C PHE A 66 -10.10 0.96 -13.81
N GLU A 67 -9.00 0.33 -14.20
CA GLU A 67 -7.73 1.01 -14.50
C GLU A 67 -7.90 2.02 -15.65
N ALA A 68 -8.73 1.73 -16.65
CA ALA A 68 -9.05 2.68 -17.72
C ALA A 68 -9.78 3.94 -17.22
N ARG A 69 -10.71 3.80 -16.25
CA ARG A 69 -11.39 4.95 -15.62
C ARG A 69 -10.44 5.74 -14.73
N LEU A 70 -9.58 5.06 -13.99
CA LEU A 70 -8.54 5.68 -13.18
C LEU A 70 -7.61 6.52 -14.07
N GLU A 71 -7.14 5.94 -15.18
CA GLU A 71 -6.27 6.60 -16.14
C GLU A 71 -6.97 7.80 -16.81
N ALA A 72 -8.26 7.69 -17.15
CA ALA A 72 -9.01 8.80 -17.71
C ALA A 72 -9.07 10.02 -16.78
N ARG A 73 -9.12 9.81 -15.46
CA ARG A 73 -9.16 10.90 -14.47
C ARG A 73 -7.77 11.38 -14.08
N TRP A 74 -6.87 10.46 -13.77
CA TRP A 74 -5.60 10.74 -13.10
C TRP A 74 -4.38 10.65 -14.01
N GLY A 75 -4.52 10.12 -15.22
CA GLY A 75 -3.42 9.77 -16.12
C GLY A 75 -2.48 10.94 -16.38
N ARG A 76 -3.02 12.14 -16.63
CA ARG A 76 -2.19 13.35 -16.83
C ARG A 76 -1.31 13.66 -15.61
N ALA A 77 -1.87 13.57 -14.40
CA ALA A 77 -1.13 13.85 -13.17
C ALA A 77 -0.06 12.77 -12.92
N LEU A 78 -0.40 11.51 -13.19
CA LEU A 78 0.50 10.37 -13.08
C LEU A 78 1.65 10.43 -14.11
N ASP A 79 1.39 10.88 -15.33
CA ASP A 79 2.42 11.06 -16.37
C ASP A 79 3.41 12.17 -16.00
N LEU A 80 2.92 13.29 -15.46
CA LEU A 80 3.80 14.35 -14.95
C LEU A 80 4.65 13.87 -13.77
N ALA A 81 4.07 13.05 -12.88
CA ALA A 81 4.79 12.41 -11.79
C ALA A 81 5.87 11.44 -12.31
N ASP A 82 5.55 10.60 -13.30
CA ASP A 82 6.52 9.67 -13.92
C ASP A 82 7.67 10.44 -14.60
N LEU A 83 7.37 11.55 -15.29
CA LEU A 83 8.39 12.43 -15.86
C LEU A 83 9.30 13.03 -14.78
N MET A 84 8.74 13.52 -13.67
CA MET A 84 9.52 14.02 -12.54
C MET A 84 10.45 12.93 -11.96
N VAL A 85 9.95 11.70 -11.82
CA VAL A 85 10.75 10.55 -11.34
C VAL A 85 11.84 10.18 -12.33
N HIS A 86 11.58 10.24 -13.64
CA HIS A 86 12.58 10.03 -14.67
C HIS A 86 13.70 11.09 -14.58
N GLU A 87 13.35 12.36 -14.40
CA GLU A 87 14.34 13.42 -14.24
C GLU A 87 15.16 13.31 -12.96
N ALA A 88 14.54 12.84 -11.87
CA ALA A 88 15.26 12.50 -10.66
C ALA A 88 16.25 11.36 -10.89
N TYR A 89 15.85 10.32 -11.62
CA TYR A 89 16.74 9.22 -12.02
C TYR A 89 17.94 9.69 -12.84
N GLU A 90 17.70 10.49 -13.89
CA GLU A 90 18.77 11.05 -14.74
C GLU A 90 19.73 11.93 -13.92
N SER A 91 19.21 12.69 -12.95
CA SER A 91 20.02 13.50 -12.04
C SER A 91 20.93 12.63 -11.16
N GLY A 92 20.38 11.56 -10.57
CA GLY A 92 21.17 10.61 -9.77
C GLY A 92 22.22 9.88 -10.60
N LYS A 93 21.87 9.49 -11.83
CA LYS A 93 22.80 8.90 -12.79
C LYS A 93 23.95 9.87 -13.11
N TRP A 94 23.63 11.12 -13.41
CA TRP A 94 24.64 12.14 -13.69
C TRP A 94 25.59 12.36 -12.51
N VAL A 95 25.08 12.47 -11.27
CA VAL A 95 25.92 12.60 -10.07
C VAL A 95 26.83 11.38 -9.91
N ASN A 96 26.25 10.18 -10.06
CA ASN A 96 27.02 8.95 -10.00
C ASN A 96 28.14 8.94 -11.03
N ASP A 97 27.86 9.26 -12.28
CA ASP A 97 28.84 9.20 -13.36
C ASP A 97 29.89 10.30 -13.26
N SER A 98 29.52 11.48 -12.74
CA SER A 98 30.41 12.64 -12.62
C SER A 98 31.37 12.56 -11.44
N LEU A 99 30.93 11.98 -10.32
CA LEU A 99 31.74 11.94 -9.09
C LEU A 99 32.32 10.57 -8.78
N ARG A 100 31.83 9.49 -9.39
CA ARG A 100 32.36 8.16 -9.11
C ARG A 100 33.82 8.09 -9.57
N PRO A 101 34.75 7.87 -8.64
CA PRO A 101 36.16 7.83 -8.99
C PRO A 101 36.50 6.59 -9.82
N ALA A 102 37.63 6.65 -10.53
CA ALA A 102 38.24 5.47 -11.11
C ALA A 102 38.54 4.43 -10.01
N ALA A 103 38.51 3.14 -10.36
CA ALA A 103 38.56 2.03 -9.38
C ALA A 103 39.77 2.07 -8.41
N ALA A 104 40.85 2.78 -8.75
CA ALA A 104 42.06 2.89 -7.93
C ALA A 104 41.97 3.89 -6.76
N THR A 105 41.08 4.88 -6.81
CA THR A 105 41.03 6.00 -5.83
C THR A 105 40.01 5.82 -4.72
N GLY A 106 38.98 4.99 -4.92
CA GLY A 106 37.89 4.76 -3.94
C GLY A 106 36.97 5.97 -3.76
N SER A 107 35.67 5.72 -3.54
CA SER A 107 34.68 6.76 -3.22
C SER A 107 34.61 7.03 -1.71
N THR A 108 34.21 8.24 -1.32
CA THR A 108 33.86 8.54 0.07
C THR A 108 32.61 7.75 0.50
N GLU A 109 32.54 7.36 1.76
CA GLU A 109 31.37 6.73 2.37
C GLU A 109 30.12 7.60 2.25
N LYS A 110 30.26 8.94 2.37
CA LYS A 110 29.17 9.89 2.15
C LYS A 110 28.64 9.85 0.72
N PHE A 111 29.52 9.84 -0.29
CA PHE A 111 29.07 9.69 -1.68
C PHE A 111 28.32 8.36 -1.88
N GLU A 112 28.89 7.25 -1.41
CA GLU A 112 28.30 5.92 -1.58
C GLU A 112 26.91 5.82 -0.95
N VAL A 113 26.73 6.33 0.27
CA VAL A 113 25.44 6.25 0.96
C VAL A 113 24.40 7.16 0.32
N LEU A 114 24.77 8.38 -0.08
CA LEU A 114 23.82 9.34 -0.68
C LEU A 114 23.32 8.85 -2.04
N VAL A 115 24.20 8.33 -2.90
CA VAL A 115 23.80 7.77 -4.20
C VAL A 115 22.87 6.57 -4.02
N ARG A 116 23.15 5.67 -3.06
CA ARG A 116 22.30 4.49 -2.79
C ARG A 116 20.94 4.87 -2.21
N LEU A 117 20.90 5.83 -1.29
CA LEU A 117 19.66 6.34 -0.72
C LEU A 117 18.82 7.07 -1.78
N HIS A 118 19.44 7.84 -2.67
CA HIS A 118 18.76 8.45 -3.81
C HIS A 118 18.18 7.40 -4.76
N ALA A 119 18.96 6.39 -5.15
CA ALA A 119 18.48 5.30 -6.00
C ALA A 119 17.29 4.55 -5.35
N ARG A 120 17.36 4.30 -4.04
CA ARG A 120 16.26 3.74 -3.26
C ARG A 120 15.03 4.65 -3.25
N ALA A 121 15.21 5.97 -3.15
CA ALA A 121 14.13 6.93 -3.19
C ALA A 121 13.40 6.94 -4.55
N VAL A 122 14.16 6.92 -5.66
CA VAL A 122 13.62 6.79 -7.02
C VAL A 122 12.79 5.50 -7.14
N MET A 123 13.37 4.36 -6.71
CA MET A 123 12.67 3.07 -6.76
C MET A 123 11.39 3.06 -5.94
N THR A 124 11.45 3.55 -4.69
CA THR A 124 10.28 3.62 -3.80
C THR A 124 9.19 4.52 -4.38
N THR A 125 9.57 5.63 -5.03
CA THR A 125 8.60 6.51 -5.69
C THR A 125 7.92 5.83 -6.88
N ARG A 126 8.66 5.04 -7.68
CA ARG A 126 8.05 4.23 -8.76
C ARG A 126 7.05 3.21 -8.23
N GLU A 127 7.35 2.56 -7.11
CA GLU A 127 6.41 1.63 -6.46
C GLU A 127 5.13 2.35 -5.99
N VAL A 128 5.27 3.57 -5.43
CA VAL A 128 4.11 4.43 -5.12
C VAL A 128 3.27 4.64 -6.37
N LEU A 129 3.86 5.07 -7.48
CA LEU A 129 3.11 5.35 -8.72
C LEU A 129 2.46 4.10 -9.31
N VAL A 130 3.10 2.94 -9.25
CA VAL A 130 2.49 1.65 -9.65
C VAL A 130 1.24 1.33 -8.82
N LEU A 131 1.31 1.54 -7.50
CA LEU A 131 0.18 1.33 -6.60
C LEU A 131 -0.96 2.32 -6.88
N LEU A 132 -0.63 3.59 -7.17
CA LEU A 132 -1.62 4.60 -7.53
C LEU A 132 -2.30 4.30 -8.87
N ARG A 133 -1.56 3.89 -9.91
CA ARG A 133 -2.11 3.44 -11.19
C ARG A 133 -3.03 2.22 -11.06
N SER A 134 -2.85 1.44 -10.00
CA SER A 134 -3.70 0.29 -9.66
C SER A 134 -4.81 0.61 -8.64
N GLY A 135 -4.95 1.87 -8.19
CA GLY A 135 -5.98 2.29 -7.23
C GLY A 135 -5.77 1.87 -5.78
N TYR A 136 -4.54 1.56 -5.36
CA TYR A 136 -4.22 1.14 -3.98
C TYR A 136 -3.59 2.26 -3.15
N SER A 137 -4.32 3.36 -2.95
CA SER A 137 -3.81 4.59 -2.34
C SER A 137 -3.29 4.41 -0.90
N THR A 138 -3.92 3.55 -0.09
CA THR A 138 -3.42 3.26 1.28
C THR A 138 -2.09 2.50 1.28
N ALA A 139 -1.92 1.57 0.34
CA ALA A 139 -0.63 0.88 0.16
C ALA A 139 0.42 1.86 -0.40
N ALA A 140 0.04 2.75 -1.31
CA ALA A 140 0.91 3.79 -1.83
C ALA A 140 1.37 4.73 -0.69
N LEU A 141 0.48 5.11 0.23
CA LEU A 141 0.83 5.90 1.41
C LEU A 141 1.80 5.15 2.34
N ALA A 142 1.63 3.83 2.50
CA ALA A 142 2.57 3.00 3.26
C ALA A 142 3.96 2.95 2.59
N ARG A 143 4.05 2.92 1.25
CA ARG A 143 5.33 3.07 0.53
C ARG A 143 5.91 4.47 0.69
N TRP A 144 5.07 5.51 0.69
CA TRP A 144 5.51 6.87 1.00
C TRP A 144 6.14 6.94 2.42
N ARG A 145 5.62 6.21 3.41
CA ARG A 145 6.26 6.13 4.74
C ARG A 145 7.73 5.69 4.64
N THR A 146 8.00 4.64 3.86
CA THR A 146 9.37 4.19 3.59
C THR A 146 10.19 5.27 2.91
N LEU A 147 9.62 5.95 1.91
CA LEU A 147 10.29 7.06 1.22
C LEU A 147 10.60 8.23 2.16
N HIS A 148 9.72 8.55 3.10
CA HIS A 148 9.95 9.60 4.11
C HIS A 148 11.05 9.22 5.10
N GLU A 149 11.15 7.95 5.50
CA GLU A 149 12.28 7.46 6.28
C GLU A 149 13.60 7.62 5.51
N VAL A 150 13.61 7.27 4.22
CA VAL A 150 14.76 7.50 3.32
C VAL A 150 15.09 8.99 3.21
N ARG A 151 14.09 9.88 3.04
CA ARG A 151 14.26 11.34 2.99
C ARG A 151 14.95 11.87 4.25
N VAL A 152 14.46 11.48 5.43
CA VAL A 152 15.01 11.93 6.72
C VAL A 152 16.46 11.50 6.89
N VAL A 153 16.76 10.23 6.60
CA VAL A 153 18.14 9.69 6.69
C VAL A 153 19.05 10.37 5.68
N PHE A 154 18.59 10.53 4.43
CA PHE A 154 19.34 11.18 3.37
C PHE A 154 19.71 12.62 3.74
N LEU A 155 18.74 13.42 4.18
CA LEU A 155 18.97 14.82 4.52
C LEU A 155 19.91 14.96 5.72
N LEU A 156 19.81 14.07 6.71
CA LEU A 156 20.73 14.07 7.86
C LEU A 156 22.16 13.79 7.42
N LEU A 157 22.38 12.75 6.61
CA LEU A 157 23.71 12.40 6.10
C LEU A 157 24.26 13.47 5.14
N ALA A 158 23.40 14.10 4.35
CA ALA A 158 23.79 15.18 3.45
C ALA A 158 24.26 16.43 4.22
N ALA A 159 23.60 16.75 5.33
CA ALA A 159 23.92 17.92 6.17
C ALA A 159 25.17 17.73 7.05
N GLU A 160 25.48 16.49 7.44
CA GLU A 160 26.56 16.18 8.39
C GLU A 160 27.85 15.71 7.70
N GLY A 161 28.94 15.60 8.46
CA GLY A 161 30.26 15.22 7.92
C GLY A 161 30.41 13.72 7.59
N GLU A 162 31.51 13.38 6.91
CA GLU A 162 31.88 12.02 6.49
C GLU A 162 31.77 10.97 7.61
N GLN A 163 32.15 11.36 8.83
CA GLN A 163 32.13 10.48 9.99
C GLN A 163 30.73 9.91 10.28
N LEU A 164 29.66 10.67 10.06
CA LEU A 164 28.30 10.16 10.26
C LEU A 164 27.93 9.10 9.21
N SER A 165 28.35 9.31 7.95
CA SER A 165 28.16 8.33 6.86
C SER A 165 28.90 7.02 7.14
N ARG A 166 30.14 7.10 7.66
CA ARG A 166 30.88 5.92 8.13
C ARG A 166 30.14 5.19 9.25
N ARG A 167 29.63 5.92 10.25
CA ARG A 167 28.81 5.35 11.34
C ARG A 167 27.55 4.66 10.80
N TYR A 168 26.87 5.28 9.84
CA TYR A 168 25.67 4.72 9.21
C TYR A 168 25.97 3.40 8.48
N LEU A 169 27.03 3.34 7.67
CA LEU A 169 27.41 2.12 6.97
C LEU A 169 27.86 1.01 7.93
N ALA A 170 28.62 1.35 8.96
CA ALA A 170 29.06 0.39 9.98
C ALA A 170 27.89 -0.20 10.80
N HIS A 171 26.75 0.49 10.84
CA HIS A 171 25.56 0.07 11.58
C HIS A 171 24.89 -1.17 10.97
N ASP A 172 25.23 -1.56 9.73
CA ASP A 172 24.86 -2.86 9.15
C ASP A 172 25.24 -4.03 10.08
N ASN A 173 26.40 -3.96 10.75
CA ASN A 173 26.81 -4.98 11.70
C ASN A 173 25.92 -5.00 12.95
N ALA A 174 25.44 -3.84 13.41
CA ALA A 174 24.50 -3.77 14.54
C ALA A 174 23.13 -4.37 14.18
N GLU A 175 22.64 -4.11 12.97
CA GLU A 175 21.41 -4.74 12.45
C GLU A 175 21.55 -6.26 12.31
N ARG A 176 22.67 -6.74 11.76
CA ARG A 176 22.95 -8.19 11.65
C ARG A 176 22.96 -8.87 13.01
N LEU A 177 23.56 -8.25 14.03
CA LEU A 177 23.56 -8.77 15.39
C LEU A 177 22.15 -8.89 15.98
N ARG A 178 21.28 -7.89 15.74
CA ARG A 178 19.86 -7.95 16.16
C ARG A 178 19.13 -9.08 15.46
N GLY A 179 19.19 -9.13 14.13
CA GLY A 179 18.52 -10.16 13.33
C GLY A 179 18.94 -11.58 13.70
N GLN A 180 20.22 -11.80 14.00
CA GLN A 180 20.70 -13.11 14.44
C GLN A 180 20.15 -13.55 15.81
N ARG A 181 20.00 -12.61 16.75
CA ARG A 181 19.42 -12.93 18.07
C ARG A 181 17.96 -13.35 17.95
N GLU A 182 17.20 -12.71 17.07
CA GLU A 182 15.82 -13.11 16.78
C GLU A 182 15.77 -14.47 16.05
N TYR A 183 16.65 -14.66 15.07
CA TYR A 183 16.76 -15.91 14.32
C TYR A 183 17.06 -17.12 15.22
N GLU A 184 17.96 -16.97 16.19
CA GLU A 184 18.30 -18.02 17.16
C GLU A 184 17.10 -18.58 17.93
N GLY A 185 16.13 -17.74 18.24
CA GLY A 185 14.92 -18.16 18.95
C GLY A 185 13.96 -18.98 18.10
N THR A 186 14.13 -19.01 16.77
CA THR A 186 13.10 -19.50 15.84
C THR A 186 13.58 -20.55 14.85
N TRP A 187 14.86 -20.55 14.45
CA TRP A 187 15.35 -21.36 13.31
C TRP A 187 15.04 -22.85 13.44
N GLY A 188 15.26 -23.45 14.62
CA GLY A 188 14.99 -24.86 14.86
C GLY A 188 13.49 -25.20 14.84
N THR A 189 12.63 -24.24 15.20
CA THR A 189 11.16 -24.40 15.11
C THR A 189 10.68 -24.27 13.66
N LEU A 190 11.36 -23.44 12.87
CA LEU A 190 11.02 -23.19 11.46
C LEU A 190 11.67 -24.19 10.48
N GLY A 191 12.52 -25.10 10.97
CA GLY A 191 13.24 -26.07 10.13
C GLY A 191 14.27 -25.42 9.20
N LEU A 192 14.86 -24.30 9.60
CA LEU A 192 15.87 -23.57 8.84
C LEU A 192 17.29 -24.02 9.25
N GLU A 193 18.31 -23.53 8.55
CA GLU A 193 19.72 -23.80 8.89
C GLU A 193 20.16 -23.05 10.15
N PRO A 194 21.12 -23.56 10.95
CA PRO A 194 21.61 -22.83 12.12
C PRO A 194 22.26 -21.48 11.76
N PRO A 195 22.31 -20.52 12.70
CA PRO A 195 22.93 -19.22 12.48
C PRO A 195 24.40 -19.36 12.01
N ALA A 196 24.79 -18.51 11.06
CA ALA A 196 26.15 -18.53 10.51
C ALA A 196 27.22 -18.06 11.51
N TRP A 197 26.86 -17.23 12.50
CA TRP A 197 27.79 -16.74 13.53
C TRP A 197 27.57 -17.48 14.85
N THR A 198 28.67 -17.87 15.48
CA THR A 198 28.69 -18.41 16.83
C THR A 198 28.34 -17.34 17.87
N VAL A 199 28.00 -17.77 19.09
CA VAL A 199 27.78 -16.85 20.24
C VAL A 199 29.01 -15.98 20.48
N ALA A 200 30.21 -16.55 20.37
CA ALA A 200 31.46 -15.85 20.62
C ALA A 200 31.73 -14.74 19.58
N GLU A 201 31.55 -15.03 18.29
CA GLU A 201 31.72 -14.04 17.20
C GLU A 201 30.75 -12.86 17.35
N ARG A 202 29.52 -13.11 17.84
CA ARG A 202 28.53 -12.06 18.08
C ARG A 202 28.90 -11.15 19.24
N GLU A 203 29.32 -11.72 20.38
CA GLU A 203 29.73 -10.90 21.53
C GLU A 203 31.04 -10.15 21.25
N ASP A 204 31.96 -10.73 20.48
CA ASP A 204 33.17 -10.05 20.00
C ASP A 204 32.83 -8.87 19.07
N THR A 205 32.01 -9.10 18.03
CA THR A 205 31.54 -8.03 17.12
C THR A 205 30.82 -6.91 17.88
N LYS A 206 29.97 -7.27 18.84
CA LYS A 206 29.26 -6.31 19.70
C LYS A 206 30.22 -5.49 20.55
N ALA A 207 31.24 -6.13 21.15
CA ALA A 207 32.25 -5.44 21.95
C ALA A 207 33.09 -4.49 21.09
N GLN A 208 33.47 -4.91 19.88
CA GLN A 208 34.20 -4.08 18.92
C GLN A 208 33.41 -2.84 18.52
N LEU A 209 32.13 -3.00 18.14
CA LEU A 209 31.25 -1.87 17.80
C LEU A 209 31.05 -0.90 18.97
N ALA A 210 30.86 -1.42 20.19
CA ALA A 210 30.69 -0.60 21.38
C ALA A 210 31.98 0.16 21.75
N ALA A 211 33.15 -0.46 21.54
CA ALA A 211 34.43 0.17 21.75
C ALA A 211 34.74 1.27 20.70
N GLU A 212 34.36 1.05 19.43
CA GLU A 212 34.60 2.01 18.34
C GLU A 212 33.61 3.18 18.35
N PHE A 213 32.30 2.91 18.53
CA PHE A 213 31.25 3.91 18.31
C PHE A 213 30.44 4.29 19.55
N GLY A 214 30.70 3.66 20.70
CA GLY A 214 29.94 3.82 21.93
C GLY A 214 28.77 2.85 22.06
N SER A 215 28.30 2.64 23.29
CA SER A 215 27.24 1.67 23.61
C SER A 215 25.89 1.98 22.95
N GLU A 216 25.60 3.26 22.76
CA GLU A 216 24.40 3.81 22.16
C GLU A 216 24.28 3.41 20.68
N PHE A 217 25.40 3.12 20.02
CA PHE A 217 25.46 2.68 18.63
C PHE A 217 24.64 1.41 18.37
N LEU A 218 24.50 0.55 19.38
CA LEU A 218 23.77 -0.72 19.30
C LEU A 218 22.24 -0.56 19.32
N SER A 219 21.70 0.66 19.44
CA SER A 219 20.27 0.95 19.28
C SER A 219 19.88 1.11 17.81
N ASP A 220 18.57 1.12 17.50
CA ASP A 220 18.02 1.17 16.13
C ASP A 220 18.53 2.37 15.31
N TYR A 221 18.75 3.52 15.95
CA TYR A 221 19.28 4.73 15.30
C TYR A 221 20.62 5.17 15.92
N GLY A 222 21.32 4.24 16.59
CA GLY A 222 22.53 4.51 17.35
C GLY A 222 23.68 5.13 16.54
N TRP A 223 23.69 4.92 15.22
CA TRP A 223 24.64 5.58 14.32
C TRP A 223 24.55 7.12 14.40
N ALA A 224 23.38 7.68 14.68
CA ALA A 224 23.13 9.11 14.81
C ALA A 224 23.30 9.67 16.23
N ALA A 225 23.71 8.84 17.21
CA ALA A 225 23.76 9.25 18.62
C ALA A 225 24.67 10.44 18.90
N GLU A 226 25.77 10.57 18.16
CA GLU A 226 26.75 11.64 18.28
C GLU A 226 26.15 13.01 17.91
N VAL A 227 25.42 13.08 16.79
CA VAL A 227 24.78 14.31 16.32
C VAL A 227 23.56 14.67 17.16
N ILE A 228 22.79 13.67 17.58
CA ILE A 228 21.56 13.86 18.36
C ILE A 228 21.84 14.08 19.86
N ASN A 229 23.07 13.79 20.33
CA ASN A 229 23.52 13.92 21.72
C ASN A 229 22.67 13.15 22.74
N ARG A 230 22.11 12.00 22.35
CA ARG A 230 21.41 11.01 23.20
C ARG A 230 21.06 9.77 22.37
N ALA A 231 20.50 8.73 23.01
CA ALA A 231 19.89 7.59 22.33
C ALA A 231 18.79 8.05 21.34
N PRO A 232 19.00 7.97 20.01
CA PRO A 232 18.08 8.55 19.05
C PRO A 232 16.86 7.68 18.78
N ARG A 233 15.74 8.32 18.49
CA ARG A 233 14.56 7.72 17.87
C ARG A 233 14.29 8.41 16.55
N PHE A 234 13.52 7.78 15.66
CA PHE A 234 13.19 8.36 14.36
C PHE A 234 12.67 9.81 14.42
N LYS A 235 11.78 10.12 15.38
CA LYS A 235 11.26 11.49 15.57
C LYS A 235 12.34 12.53 15.88
N ASP A 236 13.47 12.09 16.43
CA ASP A 236 14.59 12.95 16.80
C ASP A 236 15.39 13.29 15.54
N LEU A 237 15.60 12.31 14.65
CA LEU A 237 16.18 12.52 13.32
C LEU A 237 15.29 13.46 12.50
N GLN A 238 13.97 13.21 12.48
CA GLN A 238 13.00 14.08 11.77
C GLN A 238 13.09 15.54 12.23
N ARG A 239 13.17 15.78 13.54
CA ARG A 239 13.32 17.14 14.08
C ARG A 239 14.65 17.76 13.70
N HIS A 240 15.74 17.00 13.71
CA HIS A 240 17.07 17.50 13.37
C HIS A 240 17.13 18.04 11.94
N VAL A 241 16.45 17.37 11.01
CA VAL A 241 16.38 17.80 9.60
C VAL A 241 15.21 18.73 9.28
N GLY A 242 14.50 19.25 10.29
CA GLY A 242 13.39 20.20 10.11
C GLY A 242 12.13 19.62 9.47
N LEU A 243 11.89 18.31 9.60
CA LEU A 243 10.73 17.61 9.04
C LEU A 243 9.71 17.18 10.10
N ASP A 244 9.68 17.85 11.25
CA ASP A 244 8.84 17.42 12.36
C ASP A 244 7.35 17.75 12.19
N ASP A 245 7.01 18.68 11.29
CA ASP A 245 5.64 18.96 10.84
C ASP A 245 5.04 17.80 10.02
N TRP A 246 5.88 16.95 9.42
CA TRP A 246 5.42 15.78 8.66
C TRP A 246 4.99 14.60 9.53
N ARG A 247 5.06 14.72 10.86
CA ARG A 247 4.69 13.65 11.80
C ARG A 247 3.21 13.25 11.69
N GLY A 248 2.33 14.18 11.32
CA GLY A 248 0.91 13.90 11.06
C GLY A 248 0.74 12.88 9.93
N TYR A 249 1.26 13.23 8.75
CA TYR A 249 1.28 12.34 7.58
C TYR A 249 1.99 11.01 7.87
N TYR A 250 3.15 11.04 8.55
CA TYR A 250 3.88 9.81 8.90
C TYR A 250 3.05 8.87 9.78
N ARG A 251 2.35 9.41 10.78
CA ARG A 251 1.43 8.62 11.62
C ARG A 251 0.28 8.07 10.80
N MET A 252 -0.33 8.89 9.95
CA MET A 252 -1.41 8.48 9.05
C MET A 252 -1.01 7.32 8.14
N ALA A 253 0.16 7.41 7.51
CA ALA A 253 0.73 6.35 6.68
C ALA A 253 1.02 5.04 7.43
N SER A 254 1.17 5.11 8.75
CA SER A 254 1.39 3.94 9.60
C SER A 254 0.13 3.11 9.83
N HIS A 255 -1.06 3.72 9.69
CA HIS A 255 -2.33 3.00 9.85
C HIS A 255 -2.49 1.89 8.81
N GLY A 256 -2.14 2.15 7.55
CA GLY A 256 -2.13 1.12 6.50
C GLY A 256 -1.05 0.04 6.62
N THR A 257 -0.12 0.18 7.58
CA THR A 257 1.00 -0.76 7.80
C THR A 257 0.78 -1.67 9.00
N HIS A 258 0.13 -1.18 10.06
CA HIS A 258 -0.07 -1.93 11.29
C HIS A 258 -1.48 -2.50 11.37
N ALA A 259 -1.63 -3.75 11.81
CA ALA A 259 -2.92 -4.36 12.16
C ALA A 259 -3.50 -3.81 13.48
N ASN A 260 -3.41 -2.50 13.70
CA ASN A 260 -4.08 -1.81 14.78
C ASN A 260 -5.54 -1.51 14.36
N PRO A 261 -6.43 -1.14 15.29
CA PRO A 261 -7.83 -0.86 14.96
C PRO A 261 -7.99 0.20 13.85
N MET A 262 -7.13 1.21 13.84
CA MET A 262 -7.13 2.25 12.79
C MET A 262 -6.77 1.70 11.40
N GLY A 263 -5.93 0.66 11.30
CA GLY A 263 -5.64 -0.01 10.03
C GLY A 263 -6.81 -0.82 9.47
N VAL A 264 -7.86 -1.05 10.28
CA VAL A 264 -9.09 -1.71 9.87
C VAL A 264 -10.20 -0.69 9.57
N THR A 265 -10.27 0.40 10.35
CA THR A 265 -11.38 1.36 10.30
C THR A 265 -11.09 2.61 9.47
N TRP A 266 -9.84 2.88 9.13
CA TRP A 266 -9.46 4.07 8.35
C TRP A 266 -8.83 3.68 7.02
N ASN A 267 -9.27 4.34 5.95
CA ASN A 267 -8.74 4.16 4.61
C ASN A 267 -8.74 5.50 3.87
N ILE A 268 -7.61 5.88 3.26
CA ILE A 268 -7.54 7.12 2.47
C ILE A 268 -8.35 7.06 1.17
N GLN A 269 -8.75 5.85 0.80
CA GLN A 269 -9.59 5.57 -0.38
C GLN A 269 -11.07 5.82 -0.13
N ASP A 270 -11.42 6.27 1.08
CA ASP A 270 -12.79 6.56 1.46
C ASP A 270 -13.19 7.96 1.01
N LEU A 271 -14.37 8.06 0.40
CA LEU A 271 -14.96 9.28 -0.12
C LEU A 271 -16.23 9.67 0.67
N GLY A 272 -16.60 8.92 1.70
CA GLY A 272 -17.80 9.17 2.49
C GLY A 272 -17.85 8.37 3.78
N ASP A 273 -18.99 8.40 4.47
CA ASP A 273 -19.17 7.69 5.74
C ASP A 273 -19.69 6.26 5.50
N THR A 274 -18.88 5.45 4.82
CA THR A 274 -19.27 4.06 4.52
C THR A 274 -18.60 3.09 5.48
N ASN A 275 -19.41 2.43 6.33
CA ASN A 275 -18.96 1.33 7.19
C ASN A 275 -18.71 0.05 6.35
N MET A 276 -17.85 0.14 5.34
CA MET A 276 -17.57 -0.90 4.35
C MET A 276 -16.21 -1.55 4.58
N ALA A 277 -16.16 -2.88 4.40
CA ALA A 277 -14.90 -3.61 4.39
C ALA A 277 -14.19 -3.43 3.04
N TRP A 278 -13.03 -2.78 3.05
CA TRP A 278 -12.25 -2.51 1.85
C TRP A 278 -11.44 -3.72 1.41
N ALA A 279 -11.77 -4.27 0.24
CA ALA A 279 -11.09 -5.44 -0.34
C ALA A 279 -10.56 -5.22 -1.78
N GLY A 280 -10.79 -4.05 -2.36
CA GLY A 280 -10.47 -3.75 -3.76
C GLY A 280 -9.87 -2.35 -3.95
N PRO A 281 -9.48 -2.02 -5.20
CA PRO A 281 -8.92 -0.72 -5.54
C PRO A 281 -10.00 0.38 -5.55
N SER A 282 -9.58 1.63 -5.43
CA SER A 282 -10.43 2.82 -5.46
C SER A 282 -9.85 3.91 -6.35
N ASN A 283 -10.73 4.73 -6.93
CA ASN A 283 -10.36 5.92 -7.69
C ASN A 283 -10.03 7.13 -6.78
N ALA A 284 -10.08 6.95 -5.46
CA ALA A 284 -9.92 8.00 -4.47
C ALA A 284 -8.59 7.95 -3.72
N GLY A 285 -8.23 9.08 -3.11
CA GLY A 285 -7.12 9.18 -2.17
C GLY A 285 -5.73 9.20 -2.82
N LEU A 286 -5.64 9.45 -4.13
CA LEU A 286 -4.35 9.44 -4.85
C LEU A 286 -3.48 10.66 -4.52
N VAL A 287 -4.09 11.80 -4.15
CA VAL A 287 -3.39 13.08 -3.95
C VAL A 287 -2.30 12.99 -2.90
N ASP A 288 -2.64 12.54 -1.69
CA ASP A 288 -1.73 12.52 -0.54
C ASP A 288 -0.48 11.67 -0.76
N PRO A 289 -0.58 10.39 -1.18
CA PRO A 289 0.60 9.59 -1.47
C PRO A 289 1.44 10.19 -2.61
N ALA A 290 0.80 10.75 -3.65
CA ALA A 290 1.49 11.35 -4.78
C ALA A 290 2.26 12.60 -4.35
N GLN A 291 1.59 13.60 -3.77
CA GLN A 291 2.22 14.86 -3.38
C GLN A 291 3.35 14.64 -2.39
N CYS A 292 3.14 13.79 -1.38
CA CYS A 292 4.14 13.57 -0.35
C CYS A 292 5.37 12.85 -0.91
N SER A 293 5.18 11.97 -1.91
CA SER A 293 6.29 11.26 -2.56
C SER A 293 7.07 12.15 -3.51
N LEU A 294 6.38 12.98 -4.30
CA LEU A 294 7.02 13.93 -5.20
C LEU A 294 7.83 14.99 -4.44
N ILE A 295 7.32 15.48 -3.31
CA ILE A 295 8.06 16.38 -2.42
C ILE A 295 9.31 15.68 -1.85
N ALA A 296 9.15 14.47 -1.30
CA ALA A 296 10.27 13.73 -0.72
C ALA A 296 11.38 13.43 -1.74
N LEU A 297 11.02 12.99 -2.95
CA LEU A 297 11.98 12.72 -4.02
C LEU A 297 12.66 14.01 -4.52
N THR A 298 11.94 15.12 -4.56
CA THR A 298 12.50 16.43 -4.92
C THR A 298 13.59 16.84 -3.93
N ASP A 299 13.31 16.76 -2.63
CA ASP A 299 14.28 17.12 -1.58
C ASP A 299 15.54 16.26 -1.64
N ILE A 300 15.37 14.94 -1.79
CA ILE A 300 16.49 14.00 -1.89
C ILE A 300 17.32 14.29 -3.14
N THR A 301 16.67 14.54 -4.29
CA THR A 301 17.40 14.84 -5.52
C THR A 301 18.10 16.19 -5.49
N ALA A 302 17.44 17.22 -4.96
CA ALA A 302 18.03 18.54 -4.78
C ALA A 302 19.22 18.49 -3.83
N GLY A 303 19.13 17.73 -2.74
CA GLY A 303 20.24 17.52 -1.80
C GLY A 303 21.40 16.76 -2.43
N LEU A 304 21.13 15.77 -3.30
CA LEU A 304 22.18 15.04 -4.02
C LEU A 304 22.90 15.94 -5.04
N LEU A 305 22.15 16.75 -5.78
CA LEU A 305 22.72 17.72 -6.72
C LEU A 305 23.53 18.79 -6.00
N ALA A 306 23.06 19.27 -4.84
CA ALA A 306 23.80 20.23 -4.01
C ALA A 306 25.10 19.64 -3.47
N TYR A 307 25.04 18.41 -2.95
CA TYR A 307 26.25 17.66 -2.58
C TYR A 307 27.21 17.59 -3.76
N ALA A 308 26.71 17.24 -4.96
CA ALA A 308 27.58 17.07 -6.10
C ALA A 308 28.30 18.36 -6.50
N VAL A 309 27.60 19.49 -6.48
CA VAL A 309 28.18 20.81 -6.75
C VAL A 309 29.30 21.16 -5.76
N CYS A 310 29.18 20.78 -4.48
CA CYS A 310 30.22 21.01 -3.49
C CYS A 310 31.48 20.14 -3.69
N GLU A 311 31.33 18.96 -4.30
CA GLU A 311 32.44 18.04 -4.55
C GLU A 311 33.13 18.30 -5.90
N LEU A 312 32.49 19.05 -6.80
CA LEU A 312 33.10 19.44 -8.07
C LEU A 312 34.21 20.49 -7.83
N PRO A 313 35.28 20.51 -8.65
CA PRO A 313 36.30 21.54 -8.57
C PRO A 313 35.72 22.94 -8.88
N ASP A 314 36.51 23.98 -8.61
CA ASP A 314 36.12 25.36 -8.94
C ASP A 314 35.76 25.49 -10.44
N PRO A 315 34.68 26.22 -10.80
CA PRO A 315 34.16 26.29 -12.16
C PRO A 315 34.96 27.27 -13.05
N VAL A 316 36.27 27.06 -13.12
CA VAL A 316 37.19 27.85 -13.94
C VAL A 316 37.21 27.36 -15.40
N ASP A 317 37.02 26.05 -15.60
CA ASP A 317 36.92 25.42 -16.92
C ASP A 317 35.46 25.39 -17.42
N PRO A 318 35.20 25.66 -18.71
CA PRO A 318 33.87 25.55 -19.32
C PRO A 318 33.13 24.22 -19.06
N GLU A 319 33.82 23.07 -19.00
CA GLU A 319 33.21 21.77 -18.74
C GLU A 319 32.69 21.64 -17.30
N ILE A 320 33.44 22.22 -16.35
CA ILE A 320 33.04 22.28 -14.94
C ILE A 320 31.88 23.26 -14.77
N LEU A 321 31.94 24.43 -15.43
CA LEU A 321 30.84 25.38 -15.43
C LEU A 321 29.54 24.77 -16.00
N TYR A 322 29.65 23.96 -17.06
CA TYR A 322 28.52 23.19 -17.59
C TYR A 322 27.93 22.24 -16.55
N SER A 323 28.77 21.55 -15.78
CA SER A 323 28.35 20.62 -14.71
C SER A 323 27.57 21.33 -13.61
N TYR A 324 28.02 22.52 -13.19
CA TYR A 324 27.26 23.37 -12.27
C TYR A 324 25.92 23.80 -12.88
N GLY A 325 25.93 24.30 -14.11
CA GLY A 325 24.72 24.70 -14.82
C GLY A 325 23.71 23.57 -14.96
N PHE A 326 24.17 22.36 -15.27
CA PHE A 326 23.35 21.15 -15.33
C PHE A 326 22.65 20.89 -14.00
N ALA A 327 23.37 20.91 -12.88
CA ALA A 327 22.79 20.67 -11.55
C ALA A 327 21.69 21.70 -11.21
N PHE A 328 21.92 22.99 -11.49
CA PHE A 328 20.92 24.03 -11.26
C PHE A 328 19.68 23.87 -12.15
N VAL A 329 19.87 23.58 -13.44
CA VAL A 329 18.77 23.39 -14.39
C VAL A 329 17.95 22.14 -14.03
N GLN A 330 18.61 21.02 -13.70
CA GLN A 330 17.93 19.80 -13.31
C GLN A 330 17.10 19.98 -12.05
N ARG A 331 17.67 20.63 -11.03
CA ARG A 331 16.91 20.97 -9.80
C ARG A 331 15.66 21.77 -10.15
N ARG A 332 15.80 22.84 -10.96
CA ARG A 332 14.66 23.70 -11.31
C ARG A 332 13.60 22.94 -12.12
N LYS A 333 14.02 22.09 -13.05
CA LYS A 333 13.12 21.27 -13.86
C LYS A 333 12.32 20.28 -13.01
N ILE A 334 12.96 19.63 -12.04
CA ILE A 334 12.30 18.71 -11.09
C ILE A 334 11.27 19.46 -10.25
N GLU A 335 11.62 20.64 -9.70
CA GLU A 335 10.69 21.47 -8.94
C GLU A 335 9.47 21.88 -9.80
N MET A 336 9.69 22.28 -11.05
CA MET A 336 8.59 22.63 -11.96
C MET A 336 7.68 21.43 -12.24
N LEU A 337 8.23 20.26 -12.54
CA LEU A 337 7.43 19.06 -12.80
C LEU A 337 6.66 18.60 -11.55
N ARG A 338 7.29 18.67 -10.37
CA ARG A 338 6.62 18.42 -9.08
C ARG A 338 5.40 19.31 -8.92
N ASP A 339 5.57 20.62 -9.10
CA ASP A 339 4.50 21.60 -8.87
C ASP A 339 3.32 21.37 -9.83
N HIS A 340 3.61 21.16 -11.12
CA HIS A 340 2.56 20.86 -12.11
C HIS A 340 1.85 19.53 -11.83
N ALA A 341 2.60 18.49 -11.43
CA ALA A 341 2.01 17.20 -11.09
C ALA A 341 1.06 17.35 -9.88
N ILE A 342 1.50 18.00 -8.80
CA ILE A 342 0.70 18.22 -7.59
C ILE A 342 -0.56 19.03 -7.90
N GLU A 343 -0.43 20.11 -8.67
CA GLU A 343 -1.56 20.92 -9.11
C GLU A 343 -2.57 20.07 -9.91
N THR A 344 -2.09 19.26 -10.86
CA THR A 344 -2.95 18.39 -11.68
C THR A 344 -3.64 17.31 -10.84
N PHE A 345 -2.98 16.75 -9.81
CA PHE A 345 -3.63 15.86 -8.84
C PHE A 345 -4.73 16.60 -8.07
N GLY A 346 -4.48 17.84 -7.64
CA GLY A 346 -5.46 18.67 -6.95
C GLY A 346 -6.69 18.98 -7.81
N GLU A 347 -6.49 19.33 -9.08
CA GLU A 347 -7.57 19.57 -10.04
C GLU A 347 -8.44 18.33 -10.25
N ALA A 348 -7.83 17.16 -10.47
CA ALA A 348 -8.54 15.90 -10.65
C ALA A 348 -9.34 15.49 -9.40
N HIS A 349 -8.79 15.75 -8.21
CA HIS A 349 -9.49 15.54 -6.94
C HIS A 349 -10.69 16.47 -6.78
N ASN A 350 -10.52 17.76 -7.03
CA ASN A 350 -11.62 18.73 -6.93
C ASN A 350 -12.75 18.39 -7.91
N GLN A 351 -12.41 17.96 -9.12
CA GLN A 351 -13.38 17.46 -10.08
C GLN A 351 -14.14 16.23 -9.55
N GLN A 352 -13.42 15.28 -8.94
CA GLN A 352 -14.05 14.10 -8.35
C GLN A 352 -15.02 14.46 -7.22
N VAL A 353 -14.60 15.33 -6.30
CA VAL A 353 -15.45 15.78 -5.19
C VAL A 353 -16.72 16.46 -5.72
N ALA A 354 -16.58 17.34 -6.72
CA ALA A 354 -17.73 18.02 -7.31
C ALA A 354 -18.71 17.05 -7.99
N GLU A 355 -18.21 16.02 -8.67
CA GLU A 355 -19.03 14.98 -9.30
C GLU A 355 -19.76 14.11 -8.25
N GLU A 356 -19.11 13.81 -7.12
CA GLU A 356 -19.70 13.05 -6.02
C GLU A 356 -20.76 13.85 -5.26
N GLU A 357 -20.53 15.14 -5.02
CA GLU A 357 -21.51 16.06 -4.44
C GLU A 357 -22.74 16.20 -5.35
N ALA A 358 -22.54 16.37 -6.66
CA ALA A 358 -23.63 16.45 -7.64
C ALA A 358 -24.44 15.14 -7.69
N LEU A 359 -23.77 13.99 -7.62
CA LEU A 359 -24.43 12.68 -7.56
C LEU A 359 -25.24 12.51 -6.27
N ALA A 360 -24.69 12.92 -5.12
CA ALA A 360 -25.39 12.85 -3.84
C ALA A 360 -26.64 13.74 -3.81
N ASP A 361 -26.57 14.96 -4.34
CA ASP A 361 -27.73 15.85 -4.51
C ASP A 361 -28.79 15.21 -5.40
N LEU A 362 -28.39 14.64 -6.54
CA LEU A 362 -29.29 13.97 -7.46
C LEU A 362 -30.01 12.77 -6.80
N ILE A 363 -29.28 11.92 -6.08
CA ILE A 363 -29.85 10.78 -5.33
C ILE A 363 -30.82 11.28 -4.26
N SER A 364 -30.48 12.35 -3.54
CA SER A 364 -31.35 12.93 -2.50
C SER A 364 -32.68 13.43 -3.08
N ARG A 365 -32.62 14.18 -4.18
CA ARG A 365 -33.79 14.69 -4.90
C ARG A 365 -34.64 13.54 -5.46
N ALA A 366 -34.03 12.54 -6.08
CA ALA A 366 -34.73 11.35 -6.58
C ALA A 366 -35.43 10.59 -5.44
N THR A 367 -34.76 10.45 -4.30
CA THR A 367 -35.31 9.78 -3.11
C THR A 367 -36.52 10.52 -2.55
N ALA A 368 -36.50 11.86 -2.52
CA ALA A 368 -37.65 12.65 -2.07
C ALA A 368 -38.89 12.43 -2.96
N ILE A 369 -38.73 12.43 -4.28
CA ILE A 369 -39.82 12.18 -5.24
C ILE A 369 -40.39 10.75 -5.08
N LEU A 370 -39.52 9.77 -4.85
CA LEU A 370 -39.93 8.38 -4.58
C LEU A 370 -40.70 8.25 -3.26
N GLN A 371 -40.32 9.00 -2.21
CA GLN A 371 -41.01 9.03 -0.92
C GLN A 371 -42.40 9.66 -1.02
N ASP A 372 -42.55 10.72 -1.82
CA ASP A 372 -43.82 11.39 -2.04
C ASP A 372 -44.79 10.59 -2.94
N GLY A 373 -44.31 9.47 -3.53
CA GLY A 373 -45.12 8.58 -4.38
C GLY A 373 -45.46 9.19 -5.74
N ILE A 374 -44.74 10.23 -6.16
CA ILE A 374 -45.01 11.04 -7.36
C ILE A 374 -44.62 10.28 -8.64
N ALA A 375 -43.50 9.55 -8.62
CA ALA A 375 -42.97 8.81 -9.77
C ALA A 375 -42.47 7.42 -9.34
N SER A 376 -42.65 6.41 -10.19
CA SER A 376 -42.23 5.03 -9.91
C SER A 376 -41.35 4.41 -11.02
N THR A 377 -41.14 5.13 -12.12
CA THR A 377 -40.31 4.71 -13.25
C THR A 377 -39.21 5.73 -13.53
N ILE A 378 -38.10 5.29 -14.14
CA ILE A 378 -36.98 6.16 -14.48
C ILE A 378 -37.38 7.30 -15.43
N PRO A 379 -38.18 7.07 -16.49
CA PRO A 379 -38.64 8.17 -17.36
C PRO A 379 -39.44 9.24 -16.60
N ASP A 380 -40.29 8.83 -15.65
CA ASP A 380 -41.09 9.76 -14.86
C ASP A 380 -40.22 10.56 -13.88
N LEU A 381 -39.29 9.90 -13.18
CA LEU A 381 -38.32 10.61 -12.32
C LEU A 381 -37.41 11.53 -13.11
N ALA A 382 -36.95 11.10 -14.29
CA ALA A 382 -36.09 11.90 -15.16
C ALA A 382 -36.80 13.17 -15.62
N ALA A 383 -38.09 13.06 -15.97
CA ALA A 383 -38.92 14.21 -16.32
C ALA A 383 -39.12 15.17 -15.14
N GLU A 384 -39.38 14.67 -13.93
CA GLU A 384 -39.53 15.50 -12.72
C GLU A 384 -38.23 16.17 -12.28
N LEU A 385 -37.09 15.51 -12.50
CA LEU A 385 -35.77 16.05 -12.15
C LEU A 385 -35.16 16.95 -13.24
N ASP A 386 -35.80 17.01 -14.41
CA ASP A 386 -35.31 17.66 -15.64
C ASP A 386 -33.91 17.16 -16.05
N ILE A 387 -33.70 15.84 -16.03
CA ILE A 387 -32.43 15.21 -16.41
C ILE A 387 -32.62 14.11 -17.45
N ALA A 388 -31.56 13.76 -18.17
CA ALA A 388 -31.60 12.61 -19.07
C ALA A 388 -31.80 11.31 -18.29
N ALA A 389 -32.69 10.43 -18.77
CA ALA A 389 -32.97 9.16 -18.12
C ALA A 389 -31.72 8.26 -18.00
N GLU A 390 -30.77 8.38 -18.92
CA GLU A 390 -29.50 7.65 -18.91
C GLU A 390 -28.60 8.09 -17.74
N ASP A 391 -28.49 9.39 -17.49
CA ASP A 391 -27.70 9.94 -16.38
C ASP A 391 -28.36 9.59 -15.03
N LEU A 392 -29.70 9.61 -14.98
CA LEU A 392 -30.45 9.19 -13.80
C LEU A 392 -30.26 7.71 -13.50
N GLN A 393 -30.28 6.86 -14.53
CA GLN A 393 -30.07 5.42 -14.41
C GLN A 393 -28.72 5.12 -13.76
N VAL A 394 -27.64 5.78 -14.22
CA VAL A 394 -26.30 5.62 -13.64
C VAL A 394 -26.26 6.02 -12.17
N ALA A 395 -26.93 7.12 -11.81
CA ALA A 395 -26.99 7.61 -10.44
C ALA A 395 -27.76 6.67 -9.51
N LEU A 396 -28.91 6.16 -9.95
CA LEU A 396 -29.73 5.23 -9.19
C LEU A 396 -29.06 3.86 -9.05
N ASP A 397 -28.38 3.37 -10.08
CA ASP A 397 -27.61 2.12 -9.99
C ASP A 397 -26.44 2.24 -9.01
N ALA A 398 -25.80 3.42 -8.94
CA ALA A 398 -24.80 3.70 -7.92
C ALA A 398 -25.39 3.68 -6.51
N ALA A 399 -26.58 4.25 -6.30
CA ALA A 399 -27.30 4.21 -5.02
C ALA A 399 -27.74 2.78 -4.62
N VAL A 400 -28.14 1.96 -5.59
CA VAL A 400 -28.44 0.53 -5.37
C VAL A 400 -27.18 -0.24 -4.96
N ALA A 401 -26.06 0.01 -5.64
CA ALA A 401 -24.78 -0.61 -5.29
C ALA A 401 -24.31 -0.24 -3.87
N ARG A 402 -24.68 0.95 -3.38
CA ARG A 402 -24.44 1.41 -2.00
C ARG A 402 -25.44 0.88 -0.98
N GLY A 403 -26.48 0.18 -1.42
CA GLY A 403 -27.54 -0.34 -0.56
C GLY A 403 -28.53 0.72 -0.05
N GLU A 404 -28.47 1.94 -0.60
CA GLU A 404 -29.39 3.04 -0.29
C GLU A 404 -30.77 2.80 -0.93
N LEU A 405 -30.77 2.17 -2.11
CA LEU A 405 -31.97 1.78 -2.86
C LEU A 405 -31.98 0.28 -3.16
N CYS A 406 -33.17 -0.29 -3.33
CA CYS A 406 -33.39 -1.63 -3.87
C CYS A 406 -34.03 -1.52 -5.26
N GLN A 407 -33.57 -2.35 -6.18
CA GLN A 407 -34.12 -2.45 -7.54
C GLN A 407 -34.74 -3.85 -7.74
N GLU A 408 -36.07 -3.91 -7.81
CA GLU A 408 -36.81 -5.10 -8.24
C GLU A 408 -37.40 -4.87 -9.64
N SER A 409 -38.66 -4.45 -9.74
CA SER A 409 -39.30 -3.95 -10.98
C SER A 409 -39.36 -2.42 -11.04
N HIS A 410 -39.14 -1.76 -9.90
CA HIS A 410 -39.10 -0.31 -9.67
C HIS A 410 -38.08 -0.02 -8.53
N TYR A 411 -37.58 1.21 -8.42
CA TYR A 411 -36.71 1.62 -7.30
C TYR A 411 -37.53 1.87 -6.04
N ARG A 412 -37.05 1.35 -4.89
CA ARG A 412 -37.63 1.59 -3.56
C ARG A 412 -36.52 1.75 -2.51
N LEU A 413 -36.86 2.35 -1.37
CA LEU A 413 -35.97 2.41 -0.21
C LEU A 413 -35.69 1.02 0.34
N SER A 414 -34.44 0.76 0.71
CA SER A 414 -34.02 -0.51 1.32
C SER A 414 -34.61 -0.67 2.72
N GLN A 415 -35.55 -1.62 2.89
CA GLN A 415 -36.00 -2.08 4.21
C GLN A 415 -35.32 -3.43 4.50
N MET A 416 -34.45 -3.48 5.50
CA MET A 416 -33.86 -4.75 5.97
C MET A 416 -34.93 -5.58 6.70
N GLU A 417 -35.46 -6.61 6.04
CA GLU A 417 -36.17 -7.68 6.75
C GLU A 417 -35.18 -8.70 7.34
N PRO A 418 -35.37 -9.15 8.59
CA PRO A 418 -34.50 -10.14 9.21
C PRO A 418 -34.69 -11.51 8.57
N ALA A 419 -33.61 -12.08 8.05
CA ALA A 419 -33.59 -13.45 7.54
C ALA A 419 -33.98 -14.47 8.62
N SER A 420 -34.91 -15.38 8.29
CA SER A 420 -35.33 -16.47 9.17
C SER A 420 -34.15 -17.37 9.54
N SER A 421 -33.94 -17.58 10.84
CA SER A 421 -32.83 -18.37 11.39
C SER A 421 -32.90 -19.85 10.98
N PRO A 422 -31.79 -20.49 10.56
CA PRO A 422 -31.77 -21.92 10.28
C PRO A 422 -31.98 -22.76 11.56
N ALA A 423 -32.52 -23.97 11.39
CA ALA A 423 -32.89 -24.86 12.48
C ALA A 423 -31.68 -25.22 13.40
N PRO A 424 -31.86 -25.35 14.73
CA PRO A 424 -30.77 -25.50 15.72
C PRO A 424 -29.81 -26.68 15.50
N ALA A 425 -30.29 -27.79 14.93
CA ALA A 425 -29.50 -29.00 14.69
C ALA A 425 -28.39 -28.80 13.64
N ILE A 426 -28.69 -28.07 12.57
CA ILE A 426 -27.73 -27.72 11.51
C ILE A 426 -26.67 -26.77 12.07
N ALA A 427 -27.09 -25.82 12.92
CA ALA A 427 -26.19 -24.86 13.55
C ALA A 427 -25.18 -25.52 14.52
N ASN A 428 -25.54 -26.62 15.18
CA ASN A 428 -24.63 -27.34 16.09
C ASN A 428 -23.63 -28.23 15.33
N ALA A 429 -24.07 -28.91 14.28
CA ALA A 429 -23.20 -29.72 13.43
C ALA A 429 -22.11 -28.88 12.73
N VAL A 430 -22.50 -27.72 12.18
CA VAL A 430 -21.56 -26.77 11.56
C VAL A 430 -20.53 -26.24 12.58
N ARG A 431 -20.95 -25.93 13.81
CA ARG A 431 -20.03 -25.47 14.87
C ARG A 431 -18.98 -26.53 15.25
N SER A 432 -19.35 -27.80 15.30
CA SER A 432 -18.43 -28.90 15.59
C SER A 432 -17.38 -29.06 14.49
N LEU A 433 -17.78 -28.94 13.22
CA LEU A 433 -16.86 -28.98 12.08
C LEU A 433 -15.86 -27.82 12.11
N LEU A 434 -16.34 -26.60 12.38
CA LEU A 434 -15.51 -25.40 12.49
C LEU A 434 -14.52 -25.48 13.67
N ALA A 435 -14.81 -26.26 14.71
CA ALA A 435 -13.88 -26.49 15.82
C ALA A 435 -12.66 -27.34 15.39
N GLY A 436 -12.82 -28.25 14.43
CA GLY A 436 -11.72 -29.03 13.84
C GLY A 436 -10.74 -28.20 13.02
N LEU A 437 -11.24 -27.16 12.33
CA LEU A 437 -10.44 -26.21 11.54
C LEU A 437 -9.60 -25.24 12.37
N ARG A 438 -9.79 -25.18 13.69
CA ARG A 438 -8.99 -24.32 14.61
C ARG A 438 -7.59 -24.86 14.91
N ARG A 439 -7.17 -25.98 14.32
CA ARG A 439 -5.78 -26.43 14.43
C ARG A 439 -4.88 -25.47 13.65
N PRO A 440 -3.85 -24.85 14.27
CA PRO A 440 -2.96 -23.95 13.55
C PRO A 440 -2.29 -24.70 12.38
N LEU A 441 -2.37 -24.12 11.18
CA LEU A 441 -1.81 -24.64 9.92
C LEU A 441 -0.26 -24.70 9.90
N LEU A 442 0.40 -24.50 11.03
CA LEU A 442 1.85 -24.51 11.18
C LEU A 442 2.34 -25.83 11.79
N ARG A 443 2.13 -26.93 11.08
CA ARG A 443 2.99 -28.12 11.16
C ARG A 443 3.10 -28.73 9.77
N ARG A 444 4.03 -28.21 8.98
CA ARG A 444 4.64 -29.03 7.92
C ARG A 444 5.79 -29.78 8.57
N SER A 445 5.69 -31.10 8.55
CA SER A 445 6.78 -32.05 8.82
C SER A 445 7.85 -31.98 7.73
#